data_AF-A0A4Q6GY51-F1
#
_entry.id   AF-A0A4Q6GY51-F1
#
_cell.length_a   1.000
_cell.length_b   1.000
_cell.length_c   1.000
_cell.angle_alpha   90.00
_cell.angle_beta   90.00
_cell.angle_gamma   90.00
#
_symmetry.space_group_name_H-M   'P 1'
#
loop_
_entity.id
_entity.type
_entity.pdbx_description
1 polymer ?
#
loop_
_entity_poly.entity_id
_entity_poly.type
_entity_poly.pdbx_seq_one_letter_code
_entity_poly.pdbx_strand_id
1 'polypeptide(L)'
;MSYLVLARKWRPKRFSELVGQEHVVRALTNALESGRVHHAFLFTGTRGVGKTTIARIFAKSLNCEEGVSAEPCGQCSTCLDIDGGRYLDLLEIDAASNTGVDDVREVIENAQYMPSRGKYKVYLIDEVHMLSKAAFNALLKTLEEPPGHVKFLLATTDPQKLPVTVLSRCLQFNLKRLDESQISGQIGMILGAEGIEADDSAIRQIAKAADGSLRDGLSLLDQAIAYTGSGDGGALREEGVRTMLGTVDRTQVGAMLDALADADGAALLGIVTGLAEFSPDWHGVLDALAEALHRIQVRQLVPGVAVEADGIDADAFAQRLRPEVVQLWYQMAINGRRDLHLAPSARAGFEMSVLRMLAFRPAGTGEVSAGPADTKRATAAAPIAEAASKSASRTASDKVAPMPVPDADEAAPMLAPLLVPTPAPAVVEARPVPAPAASLQASAAHQVAGISSAEEWLHFAAHSGMKGAARQLAENSAFVGAGEGVLKLSLDAGFDYLRSAKSLAELTATLAAKFGAAPSVVFDHPVGESETLQQRSHRERNIRQSADEENFMNNPDVQRLIQQHGARLVPDSIRPFDE
;
A
#
# COMPACT_ATOMS: atom_id res chain seq x y z
N MET A 1 31.24 -19.52 -11.80
CA MET A 1 29.77 -19.68 -11.87
C MET A 1 29.17 -18.50 -11.15
N SER A 2 28.17 -17.81 -11.74
CA SER A 2 27.53 -16.68 -11.08
C SER A 2 26.86 -17.14 -9.79
N TYR A 3 27.26 -16.59 -8.65
CA TYR A 3 26.63 -16.84 -7.37
C TYR A 3 25.12 -16.53 -7.49
N LEU A 4 24.28 -17.55 -7.28
CA LEU A 4 22.83 -17.43 -7.26
C LEU A 4 22.40 -17.25 -5.81
N VAL A 5 21.74 -16.13 -5.52
CA VAL A 5 21.09 -15.84 -4.23
C VAL A 5 20.23 -17.04 -3.79
N LEU A 6 20.30 -17.42 -2.51
CA LEU A 6 19.58 -18.57 -1.94
C LEU A 6 18.08 -18.50 -2.21
N ALA A 7 17.50 -17.31 -2.10
CA ALA A 7 16.08 -17.06 -2.40
C ALA A 7 15.67 -17.45 -3.85
N ARG A 8 16.62 -17.50 -4.79
CA ARG A 8 16.40 -17.98 -6.17
C ARG A 8 16.79 -19.44 -6.34
N LYS A 9 17.90 -19.88 -5.73
CA LYS A 9 18.39 -21.27 -5.79
C LYS A 9 17.39 -22.26 -5.18
N TRP A 10 16.82 -21.90 -4.03
CA TRP A 10 15.89 -22.71 -3.24
C TRP A 10 14.42 -22.38 -3.48
N ARG A 11 14.10 -21.71 -4.59
CA ARG A 11 12.69 -21.47 -4.96
C ARG A 11 12.00 -22.83 -5.20
N PRO A 12 10.90 -23.14 -4.49
CA PRO A 12 10.17 -24.39 -4.66
C PRO A 12 9.78 -24.66 -6.11
N LYS A 13 9.97 -25.90 -6.56
CA LYS A 13 9.66 -26.36 -7.92
C LYS A 13 8.43 -27.25 -7.99
N ARG A 14 7.99 -27.79 -6.85
CA ARG A 14 6.86 -28.70 -6.67
C ARG A 14 5.96 -28.23 -5.53
N PHE A 15 4.69 -28.63 -5.53
CA PHE A 15 3.77 -28.25 -4.45
C PHE A 15 4.18 -28.84 -3.09
N SER A 16 4.82 -30.01 -3.07
CA SER A 16 5.33 -30.67 -1.87
C SER A 16 6.47 -29.93 -1.17
N GLU A 17 7.14 -29.02 -1.87
CA GLU A 17 8.26 -28.21 -1.35
C GLU A 17 7.78 -26.86 -0.78
N LEU A 18 6.50 -26.53 -0.93
CA LEU A 18 5.92 -25.32 -0.36
C LEU A 18 5.66 -25.49 1.13
N VAL A 19 6.05 -24.49 1.90
CA VAL A 19 5.89 -24.48 3.36
C VAL A 19 4.61 -23.71 3.72
N GLY A 20 3.78 -24.27 4.62
CA GLY A 20 2.70 -23.55 5.33
C GLY A 20 1.49 -23.11 4.49
N GLN A 21 1.32 -23.62 3.27
CA GLN A 21 0.21 -23.27 2.37
C GLN A 21 -0.65 -24.48 2.00
N GLU A 22 -0.87 -25.41 2.94
CA GLU A 22 -1.52 -26.70 2.69
C GLU A 22 -2.93 -26.54 2.14
N HIS A 23 -3.68 -25.52 2.58
CA HIS A 23 -5.05 -25.26 2.10
C HIS A 23 -5.09 -24.86 0.63
N VAL A 24 -4.15 -24.02 0.18
CA VAL A 24 -4.06 -23.60 -1.23
C VAL A 24 -3.58 -24.76 -2.09
N VAL A 25 -2.54 -25.46 -1.64
CA VAL A 25 -1.97 -26.62 -2.36
C VAL A 25 -3.03 -27.70 -2.57
N ARG A 26 -3.81 -28.03 -1.54
CA ARG A 26 -4.89 -29.03 -1.65
C ARG A 26 -5.96 -28.61 -2.64
N ALA A 27 -6.37 -27.35 -2.63
CA ALA A 27 -7.38 -26.84 -3.56
C ALA A 27 -6.88 -26.86 -5.02
N LEU A 28 -5.64 -26.47 -5.27
CA LEU A 28 -5.03 -26.52 -6.61
C LEU A 28 -4.84 -27.97 -7.10
N THR A 29 -4.42 -28.87 -6.22
CA THR A 29 -4.27 -30.30 -6.50
C THR A 29 -5.60 -30.90 -6.96
N ASN A 30 -6.67 -30.66 -6.19
CA ASN A 30 -8.01 -31.13 -6.55
C ASN A 30 -8.51 -30.54 -7.88
N ALA A 31 -8.19 -29.28 -8.18
CA ALA A 31 -8.58 -28.64 -9.43
C ALA A 31 -7.87 -29.28 -10.65
N LEU A 32 -6.60 -29.66 -10.50
CA LEU A 32 -5.82 -30.36 -11.53
C LEU A 32 -6.34 -31.79 -11.74
N GLU A 33 -6.53 -32.55 -10.67
CA GLU A 33 -7.00 -33.95 -10.74
C GLU A 33 -8.42 -34.08 -11.28
N SER A 34 -9.31 -33.15 -10.93
CA SER A 34 -10.69 -33.15 -11.41
C SER A 34 -10.85 -32.61 -12.84
N GLY A 35 -9.78 -32.05 -13.44
CA GLY A 35 -9.81 -31.38 -14.73
C GLY A 35 -10.64 -30.09 -14.76
N ARG A 36 -11.17 -29.63 -13.61
CA ARG A 36 -12.00 -28.42 -13.49
C ARG A 36 -11.16 -27.20 -13.15
N VAL A 37 -10.31 -26.81 -14.10
CA VAL A 37 -9.40 -25.68 -13.96
C VAL A 37 -10.11 -24.37 -14.34
N HIS A 38 -10.30 -23.49 -13.35
CA HIS A 38 -10.88 -22.16 -13.55
C HIS A 38 -10.06 -21.33 -14.57
N HIS A 39 -10.67 -20.34 -15.21
CA HIS A 39 -9.97 -19.51 -16.20
C HIS A 39 -9.08 -18.44 -15.55
N ALA A 40 -9.44 -17.96 -14.37
CA ALA A 40 -8.68 -16.96 -13.62
C ALA A 40 -8.51 -17.33 -12.14
N PHE A 41 -7.28 -17.22 -11.64
CA PHE A 41 -6.90 -17.45 -10.24
C PHE A 41 -6.29 -16.17 -9.67
N LEU A 42 -6.65 -15.81 -8.44
CA LEU A 42 -6.08 -14.66 -7.74
C LEU A 42 -5.39 -15.13 -6.46
N PHE A 43 -4.08 -15.02 -6.41
CA PHE A 43 -3.25 -15.27 -5.23
C PHE A 43 -3.05 -13.97 -4.46
N THR A 44 -3.54 -13.93 -3.22
CA THR A 44 -3.41 -12.77 -2.33
C THR A 44 -2.52 -13.14 -1.14
N GLY A 45 -1.86 -12.15 -0.53
CA GLY A 45 -1.02 -12.37 0.65
C GLY A 45 0.18 -11.41 0.68
N THR A 46 0.87 -11.35 1.82
CA THR A 46 2.01 -10.43 1.98
C THR A 46 3.15 -10.73 1.01
N ARG A 47 4.10 -9.80 0.89
CA ARG A 47 5.28 -10.01 0.03
C ARG A 47 6.04 -11.25 0.51
N GLY A 48 6.57 -12.02 -0.43
CA GLY A 48 7.49 -13.13 -0.14
C GLY A 48 6.90 -14.43 0.45
N VAL A 49 5.58 -14.52 0.64
CA VAL A 49 4.89 -15.77 1.07
C VAL A 49 4.76 -16.85 -0.01
N GLY A 50 5.20 -16.57 -1.24
CA GLY A 50 5.25 -17.57 -2.32
C GLY A 50 4.18 -17.46 -3.41
N LYS A 51 3.44 -16.35 -3.53
CA LYS A 51 2.39 -16.13 -4.56
C LYS A 51 2.84 -16.49 -5.98
N THR A 52 3.90 -15.85 -6.46
CA THR A 52 4.48 -16.06 -7.80
C THR A 52 5.05 -17.48 -7.95
N THR A 53 5.57 -18.06 -6.87
CA THR A 53 6.10 -19.43 -6.85
C THR A 53 4.97 -20.45 -7.07
N ILE A 54 3.87 -20.33 -6.33
CA ILE A 54 2.68 -21.19 -6.49
C ILE A 54 2.13 -21.07 -7.91
N ALA A 55 2.02 -19.85 -8.43
CA ALA A 55 1.55 -19.62 -9.79
C ALA A 55 2.43 -20.31 -10.85
N ARG A 56 3.76 -20.26 -10.70
CA ARG A 56 4.70 -20.95 -11.60
C ARG A 56 4.60 -22.47 -11.51
N ILE A 57 4.49 -23.03 -10.30
CA ILE A 57 4.30 -24.48 -10.11
C ILE A 57 2.98 -24.93 -10.73
N PHE A 58 1.92 -24.12 -10.61
CA PHE A 58 0.62 -24.40 -11.21
C PHE A 58 0.68 -24.33 -12.74
N ALA A 59 1.34 -23.32 -13.33
CA ALA A 59 1.57 -23.24 -14.76
C ALA A 59 2.36 -24.45 -15.29
N LYS A 60 3.37 -24.89 -14.55
CA LYS A 60 4.16 -26.10 -14.85
C LYS A 60 3.29 -27.36 -14.83
N SER A 61 2.42 -27.48 -13.83
CA SER A 61 1.49 -28.59 -13.67
C SER A 61 0.47 -28.67 -14.80
N LEU A 62 0.03 -27.53 -15.33
CA LEU A 62 -0.90 -27.45 -16.47
C LEU A 62 -0.27 -27.83 -17.82
N ASN A 63 1.00 -27.49 -18.01
CA ASN A 63 1.69 -27.64 -19.30
C ASN A 63 2.71 -28.78 -19.34
N CYS A 64 2.80 -29.60 -18.30
CA CYS A 64 3.72 -30.74 -18.27
C CYS A 64 3.40 -31.74 -19.39
N GLU A 65 4.45 -32.19 -20.09
CA GLU A 65 4.37 -33.15 -21.20
C GLU A 65 3.88 -34.54 -20.76
N GLU A 66 4.14 -34.94 -19.52
CA GLU A 66 3.67 -36.22 -18.95
C GLU A 66 2.18 -36.21 -18.61
N GLY A 67 1.53 -35.05 -18.60
CA GLY A 67 0.12 -34.91 -18.27
C GLY A 67 -0.16 -33.79 -17.28
N VAL A 68 -1.44 -33.45 -17.11
CA VAL A 68 -1.87 -32.49 -16.09
C VAL A 68 -1.91 -33.21 -14.75
N SER A 69 -1.02 -32.86 -13.84
CA SER A 69 -0.91 -33.48 -12.50
C SER A 69 -0.46 -32.44 -11.48
N ALA A 70 -0.73 -32.68 -10.20
CA ALA A 70 -0.19 -31.85 -9.12
C ALA A 70 1.32 -32.04 -8.92
N GLU A 71 1.88 -33.15 -9.42
CA GLU A 71 3.30 -33.43 -9.36
C GLU A 71 3.92 -33.28 -10.76
N PRO A 72 4.39 -32.08 -11.15
CA PRO A 72 5.08 -31.91 -12.41
C PRO A 72 6.41 -32.69 -12.38
N CYS A 73 6.75 -33.35 -13.49
CA CYS A 73 7.92 -34.24 -13.55
C CYS A 73 9.25 -33.52 -13.23
N GLY A 74 9.36 -32.24 -13.59
CA GLY A 74 10.57 -31.44 -13.39
C GLY A 74 11.73 -31.80 -14.33
N GLN A 75 11.51 -32.71 -15.29
CA GLN A 75 12.56 -33.24 -16.18
C GLN A 75 12.26 -32.97 -17.67
N CYS A 76 11.00 -32.78 -18.06
CA CYS A 76 10.64 -32.47 -19.44
C CYS A 76 11.06 -31.05 -19.85
N SER A 77 11.14 -30.81 -21.16
CA SER A 77 11.59 -29.53 -21.71
C SER A 77 10.75 -28.36 -21.22
N THR A 78 9.42 -28.56 -21.18
CA THR A 78 8.47 -27.58 -20.67
C THR A 78 8.71 -27.23 -19.20
N CYS A 79 8.95 -28.24 -18.34
CA CYS A 79 9.22 -28.00 -16.92
C CYS A 79 10.50 -27.21 -16.69
N LEU A 80 11.56 -27.55 -17.42
CA LEU A 80 12.86 -26.90 -17.34
C LEU A 80 12.81 -25.45 -17.87
N ASP A 81 12.08 -25.22 -18.97
CA ASP A 81 11.92 -23.89 -19.56
C ASP A 81 11.11 -22.95 -18.64
N ILE A 82 10.08 -23.47 -17.96
CA ILE A 82 9.29 -22.70 -16.98
C ILE A 82 10.14 -22.32 -15.77
N ASP A 83 10.96 -23.25 -15.25
CA ASP A 83 11.89 -22.96 -14.15
C ASP A 83 12.98 -21.97 -14.56
N GLY A 84 13.41 -22.03 -15.81
CA GLY A 84 14.34 -21.09 -16.41
C GLY A 84 13.73 -19.71 -16.74
N GLY A 85 12.41 -19.56 -16.68
CA GLY A 85 11.70 -18.34 -17.07
C GLY A 85 11.79 -18.04 -18.57
N ARG A 86 11.89 -19.07 -19.43
CA ARG A 86 12.03 -18.94 -20.89
C ARG A 86 10.91 -19.63 -21.67
N TYR A 87 9.85 -20.02 -20.99
CA TYR A 87 8.75 -20.74 -21.61
C TYR A 87 7.80 -19.78 -22.34
N LEU A 88 7.65 -19.96 -23.66
CA LEU A 88 6.91 -19.06 -24.54
C LEU A 88 5.42 -18.92 -24.18
N ASP A 89 4.79 -20.00 -23.74
CA ASP A 89 3.36 -20.01 -23.39
C ASP A 89 3.10 -19.65 -21.92
N LEU A 90 4.12 -19.19 -21.17
CA LEU A 90 3.99 -18.57 -19.85
C LEU A 90 4.50 -17.13 -19.94
N LEU A 91 3.58 -16.19 -20.09
CA LEU A 91 3.92 -14.78 -20.13
C LEU A 91 3.84 -14.22 -18.71
N GLU A 92 4.99 -13.75 -18.22
CA GLU A 92 5.11 -13.14 -16.90
C GLU A 92 5.20 -11.63 -17.03
N ILE A 93 4.24 -10.94 -16.42
CA ILE A 93 4.08 -9.49 -16.49
C ILE A 93 4.19 -8.98 -15.06
N ASP A 94 5.19 -8.14 -14.80
CA ASP A 94 5.24 -7.37 -13.58
C ASP A 94 4.45 -6.08 -13.79
N ALA A 95 3.28 -5.98 -13.15
CA ALA A 95 2.41 -4.82 -13.28
C ALA A 95 3.03 -3.55 -12.67
N ALA A 96 4.06 -3.66 -11.82
CA ALA A 96 4.78 -2.50 -11.33
C ALA A 96 5.64 -1.84 -12.43
N SER A 97 6.11 -2.63 -13.39
CA SER A 97 6.92 -2.15 -14.52
C SER A 97 6.10 -1.89 -15.79
N ASN A 98 4.98 -2.60 -15.96
CA ASN A 98 4.10 -2.53 -17.13
C ASN A 98 2.68 -2.12 -16.69
N THR A 99 2.54 -0.85 -16.28
CA THR A 99 1.28 -0.31 -15.73
C THR A 99 0.29 0.15 -16.81
N GLY A 100 0.77 0.25 -18.06
CA GLY A 100 0.09 0.87 -19.18
C GLY A 100 -1.09 0.06 -19.72
N VAL A 101 -2.06 0.76 -20.31
CA VAL A 101 -3.20 0.13 -21.00
C VAL A 101 -2.73 -0.61 -22.25
N ASP A 102 -1.72 -0.07 -22.92
CA ASP A 102 -1.23 -0.60 -24.20
C ASP A 102 -0.48 -1.93 -24.00
N ASP A 103 0.32 -2.07 -22.93
CA ASP A 103 0.95 -3.34 -22.55
C ASP A 103 -0.11 -4.44 -22.35
N VAL A 104 -1.19 -4.12 -21.64
CA VAL A 104 -2.28 -5.07 -21.38
C VAL A 104 -3.11 -5.35 -22.64
N ARG A 105 -3.24 -4.39 -23.55
CA ARG A 105 -3.90 -4.62 -24.86
C ARG A 105 -3.11 -5.59 -25.71
N GLU A 106 -1.80 -5.43 -25.80
CA GLU A 106 -0.93 -6.36 -26.51
C GLU A 106 -1.07 -7.78 -25.96
N VAL A 107 -1.16 -7.91 -24.64
CA VAL A 107 -1.40 -9.18 -23.94
C VAL A 107 -2.73 -9.81 -24.33
N ILE A 108 -3.80 -9.02 -24.40
CA ILE A 108 -5.16 -9.44 -24.79
C ILE A 108 -5.20 -9.86 -26.26
N GLU A 109 -4.59 -9.10 -27.16
CA GLU A 109 -4.52 -9.43 -28.59
C GLU A 109 -3.76 -10.75 -28.78
N ASN A 110 -2.64 -10.91 -28.08
CA ASN A 110 -1.86 -12.14 -28.09
C ASN A 110 -2.60 -13.34 -27.48
N ALA A 111 -3.58 -13.12 -26.59
CA ALA A 111 -4.33 -14.19 -25.93
C ALA A 111 -5.29 -14.94 -26.87
N GLN A 112 -5.69 -14.30 -27.97
CA GLN A 112 -6.60 -14.90 -28.94
C GLN A 112 -5.96 -16.06 -29.72
N TYR A 113 -4.63 -16.06 -29.84
CA TYR A 113 -3.88 -17.10 -30.55
C TYR A 113 -3.70 -18.36 -29.69
N MET A 114 -3.66 -19.51 -30.36
CA MET A 114 -3.37 -20.81 -29.74
C MET A 114 -1.95 -20.85 -29.12
N PRO A 115 -1.73 -21.65 -28.06
CA PRO A 115 -0.41 -21.87 -27.50
C PRO A 115 0.52 -22.53 -28.53
N SER A 116 1.82 -22.22 -28.44
CA SER A 116 2.82 -22.67 -29.41
C SER A 116 3.29 -24.10 -29.16
N ARG A 117 3.44 -24.48 -27.89
CA ARG A 117 3.89 -25.80 -27.43
C ARG A 117 2.99 -26.40 -26.37
N GLY A 118 2.50 -25.57 -25.45
CA GLY A 118 1.71 -26.01 -24.30
C GLY A 118 0.27 -26.37 -24.63
N LYS A 119 -0.43 -26.94 -23.65
CA LYS A 119 -1.89 -27.12 -23.70
C LYS A 119 -2.61 -25.80 -23.41
N TYR A 120 -2.02 -24.99 -22.53
CA TYR A 120 -2.57 -23.73 -22.08
C TYR A 120 -1.56 -22.60 -22.25
N LYS A 121 -2.06 -21.44 -22.67
CA LYS A 121 -1.34 -20.17 -22.62
C LYS A 121 -1.64 -19.50 -21.29
N VAL A 122 -0.61 -19.35 -20.47
CA VAL A 122 -0.73 -18.88 -19.09
C VAL A 122 -0.19 -17.46 -18.98
N TYR A 123 -1.01 -16.56 -18.44
CA TYR A 123 -0.63 -15.18 -18.13
C TYR A 123 -0.47 -15.02 -16.63
N LEU A 124 0.77 -14.82 -16.17
CA LEU A 124 1.09 -14.54 -14.78
C LEU A 124 1.31 -13.04 -14.61
N ILE A 125 0.37 -12.38 -13.94
CA ILE A 125 0.45 -10.94 -13.65
C ILE A 125 0.78 -10.76 -12.17
N ASP A 126 2.01 -10.36 -11.88
CA ASP A 126 2.46 -10.07 -10.51
C ASP A 126 2.16 -8.62 -10.12
N GLU A 127 1.93 -8.40 -8.83
CA GLU A 127 1.46 -7.14 -8.24
C GLU A 127 0.33 -6.46 -9.03
N VAL A 128 -0.68 -7.24 -9.44
CA VAL A 128 -1.76 -6.80 -10.35
C VAL A 128 -2.47 -5.51 -9.91
N HIS A 129 -2.47 -5.19 -8.61
CA HIS A 129 -3.03 -3.95 -8.07
C HIS A 129 -2.32 -2.66 -8.55
N MET A 130 -1.13 -2.78 -9.15
CA MET A 130 -0.38 -1.68 -9.74
C MET A 130 -0.85 -1.30 -11.14
N LEU A 131 -1.71 -2.13 -11.77
CA LEU A 131 -2.29 -1.80 -13.08
C LEU A 131 -3.17 -0.55 -13.01
N SER A 132 -3.13 0.26 -14.07
CA SER A 132 -4.03 1.40 -14.21
C SER A 132 -5.49 0.96 -14.33
N LYS A 133 -6.43 1.82 -13.92
CA LYS A 133 -7.89 1.54 -14.04
C LYS A 133 -8.31 1.20 -15.48
N ALA A 134 -7.71 1.88 -16.45
CA ALA A 134 -8.00 1.63 -17.85
C ALA A 134 -7.46 0.27 -18.33
N ALA A 135 -6.31 -0.18 -17.82
CA ALA A 135 -5.77 -1.51 -18.08
C ALA A 135 -6.67 -2.61 -17.50
N PHE A 136 -7.20 -2.42 -16.29
CA PHE A 136 -8.19 -3.33 -15.71
C PHE A 136 -9.46 -3.43 -16.57
N ASN A 137 -9.99 -2.31 -17.02
CA ASN A 137 -11.20 -2.30 -17.85
C ASN A 137 -10.99 -2.99 -19.20
N ALA A 138 -9.78 -2.90 -19.77
CA ALA A 138 -9.43 -3.65 -20.98
C ALA A 138 -9.43 -5.17 -20.70
N LEU A 139 -8.87 -5.59 -19.56
CA LEU A 139 -8.77 -6.99 -19.16
C LEU A 139 -10.14 -7.63 -18.83
N LEU A 140 -11.12 -6.84 -18.38
CA LEU A 140 -12.44 -7.35 -17.97
C LEU A 140 -13.15 -8.16 -19.06
N LYS A 141 -13.12 -7.70 -20.32
CA LYS A 141 -13.76 -8.42 -21.43
C LYS A 141 -13.18 -9.82 -21.63
N THR A 142 -11.85 -9.92 -21.55
CA THR A 142 -11.12 -11.17 -21.71
C THR A 142 -11.25 -12.08 -20.48
N LEU A 143 -11.41 -11.51 -19.28
CA LEU A 143 -11.69 -12.27 -18.06
C LEU A 143 -13.13 -12.80 -18.01
N GLU A 144 -14.08 -12.09 -18.63
CA GLU A 144 -15.48 -12.50 -18.73
C GLU A 144 -15.67 -13.67 -19.69
N GLU A 145 -15.07 -13.58 -20.88
CA GLU A 145 -15.18 -14.58 -21.93
C GLU A 145 -13.78 -15.04 -22.41
N PRO A 146 -13.00 -15.73 -21.55
CA PRO A 146 -11.67 -16.15 -21.90
C PRO A 146 -11.70 -17.31 -22.91
N PRO A 147 -10.76 -17.34 -23.89
CA PRO A 147 -10.57 -18.51 -24.73
C PRO A 147 -10.25 -19.75 -23.87
N GLY A 148 -10.75 -20.93 -24.27
CA GLY A 148 -10.61 -22.15 -23.46
C GLY A 148 -9.16 -22.58 -23.17
N HIS A 149 -8.22 -22.18 -24.01
CA HIS A 149 -6.78 -22.43 -23.87
C HIS A 149 -6.05 -21.37 -23.03
N VAL A 150 -6.70 -20.30 -22.59
CA VAL A 150 -6.08 -19.21 -21.83
C VAL A 150 -6.36 -19.38 -20.34
N LYS A 151 -5.33 -19.14 -19.51
CA LYS A 151 -5.42 -19.14 -18.05
C LYS A 151 -4.74 -17.91 -17.47
N PHE A 152 -5.43 -17.17 -16.61
CA PHE A 152 -4.90 -16.02 -15.90
C PHE A 152 -4.53 -16.39 -14.46
N LEU A 153 -3.30 -16.09 -14.08
CA LEU A 153 -2.77 -16.23 -12.72
C LEU A 153 -2.40 -14.83 -12.24
N LEU A 154 -3.22 -14.25 -11.37
CA LEU A 154 -3.03 -12.92 -10.82
C LEU A 154 -2.43 -13.04 -9.43
N ALA A 155 -1.43 -12.23 -9.10
CA ALA A 155 -0.87 -12.15 -7.76
C ALA A 155 -0.91 -10.70 -7.25
N THR A 156 -1.31 -10.50 -5.99
CA THR A 156 -1.31 -9.17 -5.38
C THR A 156 -0.94 -9.22 -3.91
N THR A 157 -0.24 -8.19 -3.43
CA THR A 157 -0.08 -7.91 -2.00
C THR A 157 -1.26 -7.20 -1.37
N ASP A 158 -2.06 -6.49 -2.17
CA ASP A 158 -3.19 -5.68 -1.72
C ASP A 158 -4.45 -5.99 -2.56
N PRO A 159 -5.34 -6.88 -2.08
CA PRO A 159 -6.57 -7.20 -2.79
C PRO A 159 -7.64 -6.09 -2.72
N GLN A 160 -7.54 -5.15 -1.76
CA GLN A 160 -8.56 -4.12 -1.58
C GLN A 160 -8.49 -3.03 -2.67
N LYS A 161 -7.31 -2.85 -3.26
CA LYS A 161 -7.12 -1.97 -4.42
C LYS A 161 -7.70 -2.52 -5.72
N LEU A 162 -8.06 -3.80 -5.77
CA LEU A 162 -8.64 -4.41 -6.97
C LEU A 162 -10.12 -4.07 -7.11
N PRO A 163 -10.60 -3.74 -8.33
CA PRO A 163 -12.02 -3.57 -8.58
C PRO A 163 -12.79 -4.85 -8.23
N VAL A 164 -13.95 -4.70 -7.60
CA VAL A 164 -14.84 -5.83 -7.23
C VAL A 164 -15.24 -6.65 -8.47
N THR A 165 -15.32 -6.01 -9.64
CA THR A 165 -15.59 -6.66 -10.92
C THR A 165 -14.54 -7.69 -11.34
N VAL A 166 -13.27 -7.52 -10.92
CA VAL A 166 -12.20 -8.51 -11.16
C VAL A 166 -12.27 -9.60 -10.09
N LEU A 167 -12.47 -9.22 -8.82
CA LEU A 167 -12.54 -10.14 -7.70
C LEU A 167 -13.66 -11.17 -7.84
N SER A 168 -14.81 -10.80 -8.41
CA SER A 168 -15.94 -11.70 -8.62
C SER A 168 -15.73 -12.73 -9.72
N ARG A 169 -14.73 -12.51 -10.60
CA ARG A 169 -14.41 -13.37 -11.75
C ARG A 169 -13.18 -14.24 -11.54
N CYS A 170 -12.53 -14.10 -10.39
CA CYS A 170 -11.34 -14.87 -10.04
C CYS A 170 -11.63 -15.84 -8.90
N LEU A 171 -11.06 -17.04 -8.97
CA LEU A 171 -11.00 -17.90 -7.79
C LEU A 171 -9.88 -17.40 -6.87
N GLN A 172 -10.26 -16.94 -5.67
CA GLN A 172 -9.34 -16.28 -4.76
C GLN A 172 -8.69 -17.26 -3.78
N PHE A 173 -7.37 -17.18 -3.66
CA PHE A 173 -6.56 -17.94 -2.71
C PHE A 173 -5.74 -16.98 -1.86
N ASN A 174 -6.04 -16.95 -0.56
CA ASN A 174 -5.29 -16.16 0.41
C ASN A 174 -4.15 -17.00 0.99
N LEU A 175 -2.91 -16.60 0.72
CA LEU A 175 -1.71 -17.18 1.28
C LEU A 175 -1.44 -16.56 2.65
N LYS A 176 -1.24 -17.41 3.64
CA LYS A 176 -0.98 -16.98 5.01
C LYS A 176 0.48 -16.55 5.18
N ARG A 177 0.73 -15.69 6.17
CA ARG A 177 2.09 -15.49 6.69
C ARG A 177 2.58 -16.82 7.26
N LEU A 178 3.87 -17.07 7.12
CA LEU A 178 4.51 -18.27 7.67
C LEU A 178 4.81 -18.05 9.15
N ASP A 179 4.69 -19.12 9.94
CA ASP A 179 5.07 -19.09 11.34
C ASP A 179 6.59 -19.06 11.49
N GLU A 180 7.10 -18.46 12.57
CA GLU A 180 8.55 -18.36 12.82
C GLU A 180 9.23 -19.74 12.86
N SER A 181 8.54 -20.76 13.39
CA SER A 181 9.03 -22.14 13.44
C SER A 181 9.15 -22.76 12.05
N GLN A 182 8.23 -22.44 11.14
CA GLN A 182 8.26 -22.90 9.75
C GLN A 182 9.43 -22.28 8.99
N ILE A 183 9.64 -20.96 9.16
CA ILE A 183 10.77 -20.25 8.55
C ILE A 183 12.10 -20.76 9.11
N SER A 184 12.20 -20.90 10.44
CA SER A 184 13.40 -21.43 11.11
C SER A 184 13.75 -22.83 10.63
N GLY A 185 12.77 -23.73 10.56
CA GLY A 185 12.97 -25.09 10.07
C GLY A 185 13.44 -25.14 8.61
N GLN A 186 12.88 -24.28 7.76
CA GLN A 186 13.29 -24.19 6.36
C GLN A 186 14.71 -23.63 6.21
N ILE A 187 15.07 -22.59 6.97
CA ILE A 187 16.43 -22.03 7.00
C ILE A 187 17.44 -23.09 7.47
N GLY A 188 17.12 -23.84 8.52
CA GLY A 188 17.98 -24.92 9.03
C GLY A 188 18.21 -26.02 7.98
N MET A 189 17.17 -26.43 7.26
CA MET A 189 17.30 -27.40 6.16
C MET A 189 18.23 -26.87 5.05
N ILE A 190 18.07 -25.60 4.66
CA ILE A 190 18.88 -24.98 3.60
C ILE A 190 20.33 -24.87 4.03
N LEU A 191 20.62 -24.40 5.26
CA LEU A 191 21.97 -24.32 5.79
C LEU A 191 22.66 -25.68 5.85
N GLY A 192 21.93 -26.72 6.30
CA GLY A 192 22.45 -28.09 6.30
C GLY A 192 22.78 -28.62 4.90
N ALA A 193 21.97 -28.26 3.89
CA ALA A 193 22.22 -28.64 2.50
C ALA A 193 23.36 -27.85 1.83
N GLU A 194 23.58 -26.59 2.24
CA GLU A 194 24.72 -25.78 1.80
C GLU A 194 26.02 -26.09 2.58
N GLY A 195 25.94 -26.87 3.67
CA GLY A 195 27.08 -27.24 4.50
C GLY A 195 27.59 -26.11 5.39
N ILE A 196 26.71 -25.17 5.78
CA ILE A 196 27.05 -24.03 6.63
C ILE A 196 26.61 -24.34 8.07
N GLU A 197 27.55 -24.37 9.01
CA GLU A 197 27.25 -24.50 10.44
C GLU A 197 26.59 -23.22 10.96
N ALA A 198 25.55 -23.35 11.78
CA ALA A 198 24.82 -22.20 12.32
C ALA A 198 24.28 -22.48 13.73
N ASP A 199 24.24 -21.44 14.55
CA ASP A 199 23.62 -21.51 15.88
C ASP A 199 22.08 -21.43 15.74
N ASP A 200 21.35 -22.22 16.53
CA ASP A 200 19.89 -22.20 16.52
C ASP A 200 19.32 -20.81 16.89
N SER A 201 20.02 -20.04 17.74
CA SER A 201 19.62 -18.68 18.07
C SER A 201 19.79 -17.71 16.90
N ALA A 202 20.83 -17.87 16.08
CA ALA A 202 21.03 -17.10 14.86
C ALA A 202 19.90 -17.36 13.84
N ILE A 203 19.51 -18.62 13.66
CA ILE A 203 18.39 -19.01 12.79
C ILE A 203 17.09 -18.38 13.27
N ARG A 204 16.79 -18.44 14.58
CA ARG A 204 15.60 -17.81 15.17
C ARG A 204 15.57 -16.30 14.97
N GLN A 205 16.70 -15.61 15.12
CA GLN A 205 16.79 -14.16 14.88
C GLN A 205 16.46 -13.79 13.44
N ILE A 206 16.98 -14.55 12.46
CA ILE A 206 16.68 -14.33 11.04
C ILE A 206 15.20 -14.63 10.77
N ALA A 207 14.65 -15.71 11.33
CA ALA A 207 13.24 -16.06 11.17
C ALA A 207 12.29 -15.01 11.75
N LYS A 208 12.61 -14.45 12.93
CA LYS A 208 11.86 -13.34 13.53
C LYS A 208 11.95 -12.08 12.65
N ALA A 209 13.15 -11.75 12.17
CA ALA A 209 13.37 -10.60 11.28
C ALA A 209 12.70 -10.74 9.91
N ALA A 210 12.39 -11.97 9.47
CA ALA A 210 11.71 -12.25 8.22
C ALA A 210 10.21 -11.89 8.21
N ASP A 211 9.59 -11.63 9.37
CA ASP A 211 8.18 -11.20 9.53
C ASP A 211 7.16 -12.03 8.71
N GLY A 212 7.33 -13.35 8.70
CA GLY A 212 6.43 -14.27 7.99
C GLY A 212 6.68 -14.40 6.47
N SER A 213 7.75 -13.80 5.94
CA SER A 213 8.18 -13.86 4.54
C SER A 213 9.44 -14.71 4.36
N LEU A 214 9.29 -15.89 3.75
CA LEU A 214 10.45 -16.77 3.50
C LEU A 214 11.46 -16.15 2.52
N ARG A 215 10.97 -15.39 1.53
CA ARG A 215 11.86 -14.70 0.58
C ARG A 215 12.77 -13.69 1.29
N ASP A 216 12.21 -12.92 2.22
CA ASP A 216 12.97 -11.91 2.95
C ASP A 216 13.90 -12.58 3.96
N GLY A 217 13.45 -13.65 4.64
CA GLY A 217 14.30 -14.48 5.50
C GLY A 217 15.51 -15.07 4.78
N LEU A 218 15.35 -15.61 3.56
CA LEU A 218 16.48 -16.11 2.76
C LEU A 218 17.39 -14.98 2.26
N SER A 219 16.84 -13.79 2.00
CA SER A 219 17.64 -12.62 1.62
C SER A 219 18.48 -12.09 2.79
N LEU A 220 17.92 -12.11 4.01
CA LEU A 220 18.64 -11.80 5.25
C LEU A 220 19.70 -12.86 5.55
N LEU A 221 19.39 -14.14 5.30
CA LEU A 221 20.34 -15.23 5.46
C LEU A 221 21.57 -15.06 4.55
N ASP A 222 21.36 -14.77 3.26
CA ASP A 222 22.45 -14.47 2.32
C ASP A 222 23.32 -13.29 2.80
N GLN A 223 22.69 -12.22 3.29
CA GLN A 223 23.40 -11.07 3.85
C GLN A 223 24.20 -11.47 5.09
N ALA A 224 23.64 -12.29 5.96
CA ALA A 224 24.30 -12.73 7.18
C ALA A 224 25.50 -13.64 6.88
N ILE A 225 25.40 -14.54 5.88
CA ILE A 225 26.50 -15.38 5.40
C ILE A 225 27.62 -14.50 4.83
N ALA A 226 27.28 -13.51 4.00
CA ALA A 226 28.25 -12.59 3.41
C ALA A 226 28.94 -11.71 4.46
N TYR A 227 28.19 -11.21 5.45
CA TYR A 227 28.70 -10.35 6.51
C TYR A 227 29.63 -11.10 7.48
N THR A 228 29.28 -12.33 7.85
CA THR A 228 30.07 -13.15 8.80
C THR A 228 31.23 -13.90 8.14
N GLY A 229 31.29 -13.94 6.81
CA GLY A 229 32.26 -14.76 6.08
C GLY A 229 31.99 -16.27 6.20
N SER A 230 30.78 -16.67 6.61
CA SER A 230 30.43 -18.09 6.85
C SER A 230 30.37 -18.93 5.56
N GLY A 231 30.40 -18.29 4.39
CA GLY A 231 30.43 -18.98 3.09
C GLY A 231 31.73 -19.74 2.80
N ASP A 232 32.84 -19.39 3.46
CA ASP A 232 34.16 -20.01 3.28
C ASP A 232 34.54 -20.94 4.45
N GLY A 233 33.57 -21.72 4.96
CA GLY A 233 33.77 -22.67 6.07
C GLY A 233 33.70 -22.06 7.47
N GLY A 234 33.13 -20.85 7.59
CA GLY A 234 32.81 -20.23 8.87
C GLY A 234 31.42 -20.65 9.38
N ALA A 235 31.18 -20.44 10.67
CA ALA A 235 29.89 -20.72 11.31
C ALA A 235 29.08 -19.43 11.49
N LEU A 236 27.79 -19.51 11.18
CA LEU A 236 26.82 -18.42 11.37
C LEU A 236 26.45 -18.32 12.85
N ARG A 237 27.16 -17.44 13.57
CA ARG A 237 26.98 -17.21 15.01
C ARG A 237 25.98 -16.11 15.31
N GLU A 238 25.32 -16.22 16.47
CA GLU A 238 24.32 -15.25 16.95
C GLU A 238 24.84 -13.81 16.96
N GLU A 239 26.06 -13.58 17.46
CA GLU A 239 26.62 -12.24 17.60
C GLU A 239 26.81 -11.54 16.24
N GLY A 240 27.21 -12.29 15.21
CA GLY A 240 27.38 -11.78 13.86
C GLY A 240 26.04 -11.41 13.22
N VAL A 241 25.02 -12.25 13.39
CA VAL A 241 23.67 -11.99 12.89
C VAL A 241 23.03 -10.80 13.60
N ARG A 242 23.18 -10.71 14.92
CA ARG A 242 22.67 -9.61 15.75
C ARG A 242 23.26 -8.27 15.33
N THR A 243 24.58 -8.23 15.09
CA THR A 243 25.27 -7.04 14.59
C THR A 243 24.79 -6.66 13.19
N MET A 244 24.63 -7.63 12.29
CA MET A 244 24.14 -7.40 10.92
C MET A 244 22.71 -6.86 10.88
N LEU A 245 21.80 -7.45 11.67
CA LEU A 245 20.41 -7.02 11.74
C LEU A 245 20.25 -5.66 12.44
N GLY A 246 21.30 -5.14 13.09
CA GLY A 246 21.21 -3.95 13.92
C GLY A 246 20.22 -4.11 15.08
N THR A 247 19.85 -5.35 15.42
CA THR A 247 18.97 -5.65 16.54
C THR A 247 19.66 -5.21 17.82
N VAL A 248 19.00 -4.29 18.53
CA VAL A 248 19.53 -3.67 19.74
C VAL A 248 19.84 -4.74 20.77
N ASP A 249 21.02 -4.62 21.38
CA ASP A 249 21.38 -5.49 22.48
C ASP A 249 20.35 -5.34 23.60
N ARG A 250 19.72 -6.45 23.99
CA ARG A 250 18.65 -6.48 25.00
C ARG A 250 19.14 -5.99 26.36
N THR A 251 20.45 -6.06 26.62
CA THR A 251 21.08 -5.44 27.78
C THR A 251 20.91 -3.92 27.78
N GLN A 252 20.95 -3.27 26.62
CA GLN A 252 20.75 -1.83 26.48
C GLN A 252 19.30 -1.44 26.71
N VAL A 253 18.34 -2.24 26.25
CA VAL A 253 16.91 -2.03 26.53
C VAL A 253 16.62 -2.17 28.02
N GLY A 254 17.20 -3.18 28.68
CA GLY A 254 17.15 -3.33 30.13
C GLY A 254 17.73 -2.11 30.87
N ALA A 255 18.94 -1.68 30.49
CA ALA A 255 19.58 -0.51 31.07
C ALA A 255 18.78 0.78 30.85
N MET A 256 18.11 0.94 29.69
CA MET A 256 17.20 2.05 29.44
C MET A 256 15.97 2.00 30.36
N LEU A 257 15.37 0.83 30.56
CA LEU A 257 14.25 0.64 31.49
C LEU A 257 14.66 0.91 32.94
N ASP A 258 15.89 0.56 33.33
CA ASP A 258 16.47 0.92 34.63
C ASP A 258 16.60 2.43 34.79
N ALA A 259 17.25 3.11 33.84
CA ALA A 259 17.39 4.57 33.87
C ALA A 259 16.02 5.29 33.87
N LEU A 260 15.05 4.78 33.12
CA LEU A 260 13.67 5.30 33.12
C LEU A 260 12.97 5.08 34.47
N ALA A 261 13.15 3.91 35.09
CA ALA A 261 12.58 3.61 36.40
C ALA A 261 13.17 4.50 37.50
N ASP A 262 14.47 4.75 37.45
CA ASP A 262 15.21 5.55 38.44
C ASP A 262 15.11 7.07 38.19
N ALA A 263 14.45 7.48 37.10
CA ALA A 263 14.38 8.88 36.64
C ALA A 263 15.76 9.49 36.31
N ASP A 264 16.75 8.67 35.98
CA ASP A 264 18.09 9.11 35.64
C ASP A 264 18.22 9.47 34.15
N GLY A 265 17.96 10.74 33.84
CA GLY A 265 18.12 11.26 32.48
C GLY A 265 19.56 11.28 31.97
N ALA A 266 20.57 11.36 32.86
CA ALA A 266 21.97 11.39 32.46
C ALA A 266 22.44 10.00 32.03
N ALA A 267 22.13 8.97 32.82
CA ALA A 267 22.38 7.58 32.45
C ALA A 267 21.65 7.20 31.15
N LEU A 268 20.39 7.61 31.02
CA LEU A 268 19.57 7.38 29.83
C LEU A 268 20.22 7.96 28.57
N LEU A 269 20.60 9.25 28.56
CA LEU A 269 21.25 9.87 27.40
C LEU A 269 22.67 9.32 27.17
N GLY A 270 23.35 8.86 28.21
CA GLY A 270 24.61 8.12 28.09
C GLY A 270 24.44 6.83 27.29
N ILE A 271 23.40 6.04 27.59
CA ILE A 271 23.04 4.83 26.85
C ILE A 271 22.69 5.17 25.39
N VAL A 272 21.89 6.22 25.14
CA VAL A 272 21.57 6.67 23.77
C VAL A 272 22.83 7.06 23.00
N THR A 273 23.78 7.72 23.66
CA THR A 273 25.06 8.12 23.04
C THR A 273 25.90 6.90 22.67
N GLY A 274 26.02 5.92 23.56
CA GLY A 274 26.74 4.67 23.27
C GLY A 274 26.07 3.85 22.17
N LEU A 275 24.74 3.79 22.15
CA LEU A 275 23.99 3.18 21.05
C LEU A 275 24.28 3.88 19.72
N ALA A 276 24.31 5.22 19.70
CA ALA A 276 24.52 6.01 18.49
C ALA A 276 25.90 5.78 17.82
N GLU A 277 26.91 5.31 18.54
CA GLU A 277 28.24 4.99 17.98
C GLU A 277 28.17 3.90 16.91
N PHE A 278 27.18 3.01 17.01
CA PHE A 278 26.97 1.89 16.09
C PHE A 278 25.85 2.14 15.07
N SER A 279 25.34 3.38 14.97
CA SER A 279 24.26 3.78 14.06
C SER A 279 23.07 2.80 14.05
N PRO A 280 22.37 2.65 15.18
CA PRO A 280 21.34 1.63 15.36
C PRO A 280 20.07 2.00 14.59
N ASP A 281 19.22 1.02 14.31
CA ASP A 281 17.86 1.29 13.87
C ASP A 281 17.01 1.80 15.04
N TRP A 282 16.81 3.11 15.11
CA TRP A 282 15.99 3.75 16.14
C TRP A 282 14.52 3.30 16.13
N HIS A 283 13.98 2.83 14.99
CA HIS A 283 12.67 2.18 14.97
C HIS A 283 12.70 0.87 15.75
N GLY A 284 13.69 0.02 15.46
CA GLY A 284 13.93 -1.23 16.17
C GLY A 284 14.18 -1.04 17.67
N VAL A 285 14.89 0.01 18.08
CA VAL A 285 15.10 0.31 19.52
C VAL A 285 13.78 0.59 20.23
N LEU A 286 12.92 1.43 19.64
CA LEU A 286 11.60 1.71 20.22
C LEU A 286 10.68 0.50 20.18
N ASP A 287 10.80 -0.35 19.15
CA ASP A 287 10.05 -1.60 19.07
C ASP A 287 10.46 -2.58 20.17
N ALA A 288 11.76 -2.77 20.38
CA ALA A 288 12.29 -3.60 21.45
C ALA A 288 11.90 -3.07 22.84
N LEU A 289 11.92 -1.75 23.03
CA LEU A 289 11.42 -1.12 24.26
C LEU A 289 9.91 -1.37 24.46
N ALA A 290 9.11 -1.24 23.39
CA ALA A 290 7.67 -1.51 23.44
C ALA A 290 7.36 -2.99 23.73
N GLU A 291 8.10 -3.93 23.12
CA GLU A 291 7.97 -5.38 23.37
C GLU A 291 8.31 -5.71 24.83
N ALA A 292 9.38 -5.12 25.39
CA ALA A 292 9.73 -5.29 26.79
C ALA A 292 8.65 -4.76 27.74
N LEU A 293 8.13 -3.55 27.48
CA LEU A 293 7.04 -2.95 28.26
C LEU A 293 5.75 -3.77 28.18
N HIS A 294 5.42 -4.32 27.01
CA HIS A 294 4.28 -5.22 26.84
C HIS A 294 4.41 -6.47 27.73
N ARG A 295 5.58 -7.12 27.75
CA ARG A 295 5.82 -8.29 28.59
C ARG A 295 5.71 -7.98 30.09
N ILE A 296 6.26 -6.84 30.53
CA ILE A 296 6.11 -6.36 31.90
C ILE A 296 4.62 -6.16 32.24
N GLN A 297 3.84 -5.56 31.34
CA GLN A 297 2.40 -5.37 31.55
C GLN A 297 1.63 -6.68 31.64
N VAL A 298 1.89 -7.62 30.73
CA VAL A 298 1.25 -8.95 30.75
C VAL A 298 1.53 -9.62 32.09
N ARG A 299 2.77 -9.53 32.58
CA ARG A 299 3.14 -10.08 33.88
C ARG A 299 2.42 -9.40 35.06
N GLN A 300 2.23 -8.09 35.01
CA GLN A 300 1.53 -7.32 36.05
C GLN A 300 0.02 -7.61 36.10
N LEU A 301 -0.64 -7.69 34.94
CA LEU A 301 -2.10 -7.79 34.87
C LEU A 301 -2.61 -9.23 34.73
N VAL A 302 -1.81 -10.12 34.16
CA VAL A 302 -2.18 -11.53 33.92
C VAL A 302 -1.04 -12.47 34.34
N PRO A 303 -0.76 -12.61 35.65
CA PRO A 303 0.37 -13.39 36.15
C PRO A 303 0.34 -14.88 35.77
N GLY A 304 -0.83 -15.41 35.39
CA GLY A 304 -1.02 -16.81 34.99
C GLY A 304 -0.61 -17.14 33.55
N VAL A 305 -0.25 -16.16 32.73
CA VAL A 305 0.26 -16.39 31.37
C VAL A 305 1.79 -16.52 31.42
N ALA A 306 2.32 -17.60 30.84
CA ALA A 306 3.75 -17.75 30.66
C ALA A 306 4.24 -16.69 29.67
N VAL A 307 5.15 -15.83 30.12
CA VAL A 307 5.85 -14.88 29.27
C VAL A 307 7.20 -15.48 28.91
N GLU A 308 7.54 -15.50 27.62
CA GLU A 308 8.83 -16.01 27.17
C GLU A 308 9.98 -15.21 27.79
N ALA A 309 10.99 -15.93 28.30
CA ALA A 309 12.19 -15.33 28.86
C ALA A 309 13.07 -14.80 27.72
N ASP A 310 13.27 -13.48 27.69
CA ASP A 310 13.96 -12.82 26.58
C ASP A 310 15.22 -12.06 27.02
N GLY A 311 15.78 -12.40 28.18
CA GLY A 311 16.99 -11.76 28.73
C GLY A 311 16.73 -10.45 29.48
N ILE A 312 15.47 -9.99 29.57
CA ILE A 312 15.04 -8.90 30.45
C ILE A 312 14.22 -9.52 31.58
N ASP A 313 14.56 -9.18 32.83
CA ASP A 313 13.85 -9.65 34.02
C ASP A 313 12.50 -8.92 34.19
N ALA A 314 11.50 -9.38 33.42
CA ALA A 314 10.15 -8.80 33.44
C ALA A 314 9.50 -8.89 34.83
N ASP A 315 9.87 -9.88 35.65
CA ASP A 315 9.38 -10.05 37.02
C ASP A 315 9.88 -8.92 37.94
N ALA A 316 11.17 -8.60 37.88
CA ALA A 316 11.75 -7.50 38.64
C ALA A 316 11.10 -6.15 38.28
N PHE A 317 10.94 -5.86 36.98
CA PHE A 317 10.30 -4.62 36.53
C PHE A 317 8.80 -4.59 36.86
N ALA A 318 8.10 -5.71 36.78
CA ALA A 318 6.68 -5.80 37.11
C ALA A 318 6.40 -5.43 38.58
N GLN A 319 7.33 -5.75 39.50
CA GLN A 319 7.22 -5.39 40.90
C GLN A 319 7.64 -3.93 41.19
N ARG A 320 8.64 -3.41 40.45
CA ARG A 320 9.20 -2.06 40.68
C ARG A 320 8.36 -0.94 40.05
N LEU A 321 7.73 -1.20 38.90
CA LEU A 321 6.98 -0.21 38.15
C LEU A 321 5.48 -0.30 38.45
N ARG A 322 4.77 0.83 38.35
CA ARG A 322 3.31 0.84 38.41
C ARG A 322 2.70 0.52 37.04
N PRO A 323 1.59 -0.24 36.96
CA PRO A 323 0.96 -0.62 35.70
C PRO A 323 0.58 0.58 34.81
N GLU A 324 0.15 1.70 35.39
CA GLU A 324 -0.23 2.89 34.64
C GLU A 324 0.97 3.56 33.96
N VAL A 325 2.15 3.48 34.58
CA VAL A 325 3.40 4.03 34.03
C VAL A 325 3.86 3.17 32.86
N VAL A 326 3.79 1.84 32.99
CA VAL A 326 4.15 0.91 31.92
C VAL A 326 3.25 1.11 30.69
N GLN A 327 1.93 1.27 30.88
CA GLN A 327 1.01 1.62 29.80
C GLN A 327 1.36 2.95 29.13
N LEU A 328 1.66 3.98 29.92
CA LEU A 328 2.00 5.30 29.38
C LEU A 328 3.30 5.25 28.55
N TRP A 329 4.34 4.59 29.05
CA TRP A 329 5.59 4.40 28.33
C TRP A 329 5.41 3.56 27.08
N TYR A 330 4.59 2.51 27.13
CA TYR A 330 4.27 1.71 25.95
C TYR A 330 3.61 2.57 24.86
N GLN A 331 2.61 3.38 25.22
CA GLN A 331 1.96 4.29 24.27
C GLN A 331 2.94 5.33 23.71
N MET A 332 3.86 5.85 24.53
CA MET A 332 4.90 6.79 24.08
C MET A 332 5.90 6.13 23.12
N ALA A 333 6.24 4.85 23.33
CA ALA A 333 7.12 4.09 22.43
C ALA A 333 6.46 3.89 21.07
N ILE A 334 5.18 3.48 21.05
CA ILE A 334 4.41 3.29 19.81
C ILE A 334 4.23 4.62 19.05
N ASN A 335 3.87 5.70 19.74
CA ASN A 335 3.74 7.02 19.12
C ASN A 335 5.09 7.55 18.63
N GLY A 336 6.15 7.33 19.40
CA GLY A 336 7.52 7.68 19.03
C GLY A 336 7.95 7.02 17.72
N ARG A 337 7.61 5.73 17.51
CA ARG A 337 7.85 5.02 16.23
C ARG A 337 7.10 5.68 15.08
N ARG A 338 5.79 5.88 15.24
CA ARG A 338 4.96 6.50 14.20
C ARG A 338 5.50 7.86 13.78
N ASP A 339 5.91 8.68 14.75
CA ASP A 339 6.30 10.07 14.53
C ASP A 339 7.81 10.22 14.24
N LEU A 340 8.61 9.14 14.26
CA LEU A 340 10.07 9.19 14.18
C LEU A 340 10.59 9.85 12.89
N HIS A 341 9.93 9.56 11.77
CA HIS A 341 10.28 10.09 10.45
C HIS A 341 9.95 11.59 10.29
N LEU A 342 9.14 12.15 11.18
CA LEU A 342 8.79 13.58 11.21
C LEU A 342 9.81 14.42 12.01
N ALA A 343 10.67 13.76 12.78
CA ALA A 343 11.66 14.43 13.61
C ALA A 343 12.83 14.97 12.75
N PRO A 344 13.55 16.01 13.22
CA PRO A 344 14.71 16.57 12.50
C PRO A 344 15.79 15.54 12.16
N SER A 345 15.93 14.52 13.01
CA SER A 345 16.70 13.31 12.75
C SER A 345 16.08 12.15 13.52
N ALA A 346 16.29 10.91 13.07
CA ALA A 346 15.79 9.72 13.75
C ALA A 346 16.29 9.64 15.21
N ARG A 347 17.55 10.00 15.44
CA ARG A 347 18.13 10.10 16.79
C ARG A 347 17.41 11.14 17.64
N ALA A 348 17.19 12.35 17.13
CA ALA A 348 16.50 13.40 17.88
C ALA A 348 15.04 13.00 18.20
N GLY A 349 14.35 12.35 17.27
CA GLY A 349 13.01 11.82 17.49
C GLY A 349 12.98 10.75 18.58
N PHE A 350 13.99 9.87 18.60
CA PHE A 350 14.18 8.88 19.64
C PHE A 350 14.45 9.52 21.01
N GLU A 351 15.44 10.40 21.10
CA GLU A 351 15.79 11.13 22.34
C GLU A 351 14.55 11.84 22.90
N MET A 352 13.78 12.53 22.07
CA MET A 352 12.53 13.18 22.49
C MET A 352 11.48 12.19 22.99
N SER A 353 11.38 11.00 22.40
CA SER A 353 10.44 9.96 22.83
C SER A 353 10.78 9.46 24.23
N VAL A 354 12.07 9.18 24.50
CA VAL A 354 12.51 8.67 25.80
C VAL A 354 12.55 9.79 26.86
N LEU A 355 12.89 11.03 26.49
CA LEU A 355 12.77 12.19 27.38
C LEU A 355 11.32 12.47 27.78
N ARG A 356 10.34 12.24 26.88
CA ARG A 356 8.92 12.30 27.24
C ARG A 356 8.56 11.22 28.27
N MET A 357 9.06 10.00 28.11
CA MET A 357 8.85 8.93 29.11
C MET A 357 9.42 9.32 30.48
N LEU A 358 10.58 9.98 30.50
CA LEU A 358 11.19 10.49 31.72
C LEU A 358 10.37 11.62 32.37
N ALA A 359 9.88 12.56 31.56
CA ALA A 359 9.16 13.75 32.02
C ALA A 359 7.73 13.45 32.50
N PHE A 360 7.03 12.54 31.82
CA PHE A 360 5.64 12.22 32.10
C PHE A 360 5.54 10.97 32.96
N ARG A 361 5.73 11.14 34.27
CA ARG A 361 5.43 10.12 35.28
C ARG A 361 4.21 10.60 36.06
N PRO A 362 3.04 9.93 35.98
CA PRO A 362 1.88 10.34 36.76
C PRO A 362 2.29 10.40 38.23
N ALA A 363 2.20 11.57 38.87
CA ALA A 363 2.62 11.70 40.25
C ALA A 363 1.88 10.64 41.09
N GLY A 364 2.61 9.87 41.89
CA GLY A 364 1.97 9.19 43.01
C GLY A 364 1.25 10.27 43.83
N THR A 365 0.10 9.94 44.40
CA THR A 365 -0.53 10.79 45.41
C THR A 365 0.49 11.11 46.49
N GLY A 366 1.09 12.30 46.43
CA GLY A 366 2.15 12.76 47.33
C GLY A 366 3.56 12.56 46.77
N GLU A 367 4.01 13.48 45.91
CA GLU A 367 5.34 14.13 45.96
C GLU A 367 5.57 14.90 44.65
N VAL A 368 5.19 16.17 44.65
CA VAL A 368 5.74 17.14 43.70
C VAL A 368 6.99 17.70 44.36
N SER A 369 8.15 17.07 44.11
CA SER A 369 9.44 17.65 44.47
C SER A 369 9.75 18.78 43.49
N ALA A 370 9.31 19.99 43.83
CA ALA A 370 9.83 21.21 43.23
C ALA A 370 11.20 21.51 43.85
N GLY A 371 12.25 21.45 43.03
CA GLY A 371 13.59 21.90 43.40
C GLY A 371 13.66 23.41 43.69
N PRO A 372 14.70 23.89 44.41
CA PRO A 372 14.65 25.14 45.16
C PRO A 372 14.92 26.36 44.27
N ALA A 373 13.93 27.24 44.15
CA ALA A 373 14.14 28.59 43.66
C ALA A 373 14.41 29.50 44.86
N ASP A 374 15.69 29.69 45.18
CA ASP A 374 16.15 30.67 46.16
C ASP A 374 16.69 31.89 45.40
N THR A 375 15.94 33.00 45.39
CA THR A 375 16.51 34.35 45.55
C THR A 375 15.40 35.39 45.75
N LYS A 376 15.57 36.11 46.87
CA LYS A 376 14.70 37.14 47.46
C LYS A 376 14.81 38.50 46.77
N ARG A 377 13.67 39.18 46.58
CA ARG A 377 13.32 40.55 47.07
C ARG A 377 11.99 40.98 46.40
N ALA A 378 10.88 41.09 47.15
CA ALA A 378 10.41 42.26 47.92
C ALA A 378 10.14 43.47 47.01
N THR A 379 9.00 44.17 46.96
CA THR A 379 7.81 44.41 47.83
C THR A 379 6.87 45.29 46.98
N ALA A 380 5.53 45.21 47.02
CA ALA A 380 4.65 45.99 47.92
C ALA A 380 3.18 45.59 47.61
N ALA A 381 2.43 45.07 48.58
CA ALA A 381 1.48 45.79 49.44
C ALA A 381 0.05 45.89 48.85
N ALA A 382 -0.86 45.20 49.54
CA ALA A 382 -2.31 45.06 49.34
C ALA A 382 -3.07 46.21 50.11
N PRO A 383 -4.35 46.15 50.58
CA PRO A 383 -5.39 45.10 50.49
C PRO A 383 -6.90 45.60 50.53
N ILE A 384 -7.83 44.64 50.73
CA ILE A 384 -9.18 44.67 51.41
C ILE A 384 -10.36 45.29 50.64
N ALA A 385 -11.62 44.83 50.56
CA ALA A 385 -12.48 43.67 50.89
C ALA A 385 -13.86 44.23 51.34
N GLU A 386 -14.97 43.61 50.95
CA GLU A 386 -16.32 43.68 51.56
C GLU A 386 -17.25 42.77 50.72
N ALA A 387 -18.28 42.07 51.20
CA ALA A 387 -18.85 41.81 52.51
C ALA A 387 -19.82 40.61 52.36
N ALA A 388 -20.13 39.95 53.47
CA ALA A 388 -20.99 38.79 53.56
C ALA A 388 -22.45 39.11 53.98
N SER A 389 -23.37 38.26 53.51
CA SER A 389 -24.61 37.77 54.16
C SER A 389 -25.87 38.66 54.21
N LYS A 390 -27.04 38.15 53.77
CA LYS A 390 -28.09 37.48 54.61
C LYS A 390 -29.46 37.34 53.90
N SER A 391 -30.20 36.29 54.32
CA SER A 391 -31.68 36.06 54.29
C SER A 391 -32.34 35.64 52.96
N ALA A 392 -33.33 34.73 52.88
CA ALA A 392 -33.94 33.77 53.81
C ALA A 392 -34.85 32.77 53.03
N SER A 393 -34.82 31.51 53.48
CA SER A 393 -35.83 30.41 53.53
C SER A 393 -37.12 30.40 52.67
N ARG A 394 -37.40 29.23 52.05
CA ARG A 394 -38.67 28.44 52.16
C ARG A 394 -38.53 27.02 51.54
N THR A 395 -38.65 25.99 52.39
CA THR A 395 -39.29 24.63 52.28
C THR A 395 -39.61 24.04 50.88
N ALA A 396 -39.46 22.74 50.55
CA ALA A 396 -39.77 21.49 51.28
C ALA A 396 -39.14 20.20 50.65
N SER A 397 -39.16 19.09 51.39
CA SER A 397 -38.87 17.66 51.07
C SER A 397 -39.47 17.13 49.74
N ASP A 398 -39.04 16.02 49.10
CA ASP A 398 -38.72 14.69 49.65
C ASP A 398 -37.98 13.76 48.65
N LYS A 399 -37.53 12.62 49.18
CA LYS A 399 -36.64 11.55 48.64
C LYS A 399 -37.06 10.86 47.33
N VAL A 400 -36.05 10.32 46.61
CA VAL A 400 -36.18 9.30 45.55
C VAL A 400 -35.31 8.08 45.89
N ALA A 401 -35.91 6.88 45.79
CA ALA A 401 -35.25 5.58 45.70
C ALA A 401 -36.10 4.62 44.81
N PRO A 402 -35.51 3.56 44.24
CA PRO A 402 -35.88 3.00 42.92
C PRO A 402 -36.68 1.67 43.00
N MET A 403 -37.18 1.20 41.84
CA MET A 403 -37.87 -0.09 41.68
C MET A 403 -37.64 -0.72 40.27
N PRO A 404 -37.93 -2.04 40.08
CA PRO A 404 -37.05 -3.01 39.42
C PRO A 404 -37.66 -3.77 38.20
N VAL A 405 -36.94 -4.81 37.74
CA VAL A 405 -37.21 -5.82 36.68
C VAL A 405 -38.34 -6.81 37.05
N PRO A 406 -38.98 -7.53 36.08
CA PRO A 406 -38.77 -9.01 36.00
C PRO A 406 -38.94 -9.73 34.61
N ASP A 407 -38.22 -10.87 34.48
CA ASP A 407 -38.45 -12.24 33.90
C ASP A 407 -39.37 -12.53 32.68
N ALA A 408 -38.91 -13.21 31.60
CA ALA A 408 -38.84 -14.69 31.27
C ALA A 408 -40.19 -15.28 30.75
N ASP A 409 -40.37 -16.22 29.81
CA ASP A 409 -39.56 -17.14 28.99
C ASP A 409 -40.42 -17.71 27.82
N GLU A 410 -39.75 -18.33 26.82
CA GLU A 410 -40.11 -19.49 25.96
C GLU A 410 -41.08 -19.47 24.73
N ALA A 411 -40.60 -20.16 23.67
CA ALA A 411 -41.25 -20.91 22.57
C ALA A 411 -41.20 -20.37 21.12
N ALA A 412 -40.47 -21.10 20.25
CA ALA A 412 -40.45 -20.99 18.78
C ALA A 412 -41.57 -21.85 18.13
N PRO A 413 -41.97 -21.62 16.86
CA PRO A 413 -41.30 -22.33 15.75
C PRO A 413 -41.16 -21.54 14.42
N MET A 414 -40.44 -22.18 13.49
CA MET A 414 -40.08 -21.80 12.11
C MET A 414 -41.23 -21.29 11.22
N LEU A 415 -40.93 -20.35 10.31
CA LEU A 415 -41.49 -20.24 8.94
C LEU A 415 -40.69 -19.21 8.07
N ALA A 416 -40.62 -19.50 6.77
CA ALA A 416 -39.76 -18.91 5.73
C ALA A 416 -40.01 -17.41 5.40
N PRO A 417 -39.05 -16.71 4.75
CA PRO A 417 -39.22 -15.32 4.33
C PRO A 417 -40.12 -15.20 3.08
N LEU A 418 -41.20 -14.44 3.18
CA LEU A 418 -42.04 -14.04 2.05
C LEU A 418 -41.35 -12.92 1.26
N LEU A 419 -41.12 -13.22 -0.02
CA LEU A 419 -40.74 -12.30 -1.09
C LEU A 419 -41.84 -11.25 -1.31
N VAL A 420 -41.46 -9.97 -1.36
CA VAL A 420 -42.26 -8.89 -1.97
C VAL A 420 -41.59 -8.53 -3.31
N PRO A 421 -42.27 -8.69 -4.46
CA PRO A 421 -41.71 -8.32 -5.76
C PRO A 421 -41.98 -6.85 -6.07
N THR A 422 -40.93 -6.10 -6.37
CA THR A 422 -41.00 -4.78 -7.02
C THR A 422 -41.10 -4.96 -8.53
N PRO A 423 -42.05 -4.30 -9.24
CA PRO A 423 -42.21 -4.48 -10.68
C PRO A 423 -41.16 -3.70 -11.50
N ALA A 424 -40.69 -4.35 -12.57
CA ALA A 424 -39.84 -3.79 -13.61
C ALA A 424 -40.62 -2.80 -14.52
N PRO A 425 -39.99 -1.71 -15.01
CA PRO A 425 -40.59 -0.89 -16.06
C PRO A 425 -40.42 -1.56 -17.44
N ALA A 426 -41.53 -1.63 -18.16
CA ALA A 426 -41.67 -2.22 -19.47
C ALA A 426 -41.02 -1.37 -20.58
N VAL A 427 -40.41 -2.09 -21.52
CA VAL A 427 -39.90 -1.65 -22.82
C VAL A 427 -41.05 -1.08 -23.67
N VAL A 428 -40.86 0.12 -24.23
CA VAL A 428 -41.67 0.64 -25.33
C VAL A 428 -40.80 0.67 -26.57
N GLU A 429 -41.07 -0.25 -27.50
CA GLU A 429 -40.59 -0.21 -28.89
C GLU A 429 -41.20 0.98 -29.64
N ALA A 430 -40.36 1.75 -30.34
CA ALA A 430 -40.80 2.65 -31.40
C ALA A 430 -40.11 2.24 -32.71
N ARG A 431 -40.92 1.87 -33.71
CA ARG A 431 -40.50 1.56 -35.08
C ARG A 431 -40.15 2.84 -35.88
N PRO A 432 -39.36 2.73 -36.97
CA PRO A 432 -38.72 3.85 -37.66
C PRO A 432 -39.49 4.34 -38.89
N VAL A 433 -39.34 5.63 -39.24
CA VAL A 433 -39.71 6.22 -40.55
C VAL A 433 -38.66 7.31 -40.89
N PRO A 434 -38.24 7.46 -42.18
CA PRO A 434 -36.90 7.94 -42.54
C PRO A 434 -36.80 9.46 -42.78
N ALA A 435 -35.54 9.90 -42.92
CA ALA A 435 -35.11 11.25 -43.22
C ALA A 435 -35.73 11.87 -44.48
N PRO A 436 -35.78 13.21 -44.54
CA PRO A 436 -35.47 13.93 -45.77
C PRO A 436 -34.19 14.75 -45.60
N ALA A 437 -33.30 14.59 -46.59
CA ALA A 437 -32.26 15.56 -46.87
C ALA A 437 -32.89 16.87 -47.32
N ALA A 438 -32.49 17.99 -46.71
CA ALA A 438 -32.70 19.33 -47.25
C ALA A 438 -31.46 20.17 -46.95
N SER A 439 -30.68 20.39 -47.99
CA SER A 439 -29.56 21.31 -48.08
C SER A 439 -30.06 22.75 -48.28
N LEU A 440 -29.32 23.71 -47.71
CA LEU A 440 -29.26 25.16 -47.99
C LEU A 440 -30.45 26.00 -47.51
N GLN A 441 -30.22 26.86 -46.50
CA GLN A 441 -29.94 28.28 -46.72
C GLN A 441 -29.73 29.03 -45.40
N ALA A 442 -28.77 29.95 -45.43
CA ALA A 442 -28.39 30.81 -44.33
C ALA A 442 -29.54 31.76 -43.93
N SER A 443 -29.79 31.86 -42.62
CA SER A 443 -30.35 33.06 -42.00
C SER A 443 -29.56 33.38 -40.74
N ALA A 444 -28.97 34.56 -40.74
CA ALA A 444 -28.12 35.10 -39.70
C ALA A 444 -28.87 35.41 -38.39
N ALA A 445 -28.08 35.47 -37.31
CA ALA A 445 -28.29 36.21 -36.06
C ALA A 445 -29.09 35.53 -34.93
N HIS A 446 -28.39 34.75 -34.09
CA HIS A 446 -27.87 35.21 -32.78
C HIS A 446 -26.83 34.19 -32.28
N GLN A 447 -25.59 34.33 -32.75
CA GLN A 447 -24.45 33.57 -32.23
C GLN A 447 -24.13 34.07 -30.83
N VAL A 448 -23.75 33.18 -29.90
CA VAL A 448 -23.02 33.57 -28.70
C VAL A 448 -21.77 34.29 -29.21
N ALA A 449 -21.67 35.59 -28.97
CA ALA A 449 -20.60 36.40 -29.53
C ALA A 449 -19.25 35.74 -29.18
N GLY A 450 -18.55 35.21 -30.19
CA GLY A 450 -17.11 34.90 -30.12
C GLY A 450 -16.64 33.48 -29.77
N ILE A 451 -17.50 32.48 -29.49
CA ILE A 451 -17.05 31.07 -29.39
C ILE A 451 -17.94 30.17 -30.26
N SER A 452 -17.41 29.78 -31.41
CA SER A 452 -18.08 28.99 -32.44
C SER A 452 -17.35 27.69 -32.79
N SER A 453 -16.11 27.51 -32.31
CA SER A 453 -15.29 26.33 -32.57
C SER A 453 -14.50 25.87 -31.33
N ALA A 454 -13.99 24.64 -31.38
CA ALA A 454 -13.12 24.08 -30.34
C ALA A 454 -11.81 24.86 -30.20
N GLU A 455 -11.24 25.37 -31.29
CA GLU A 455 -10.01 26.17 -31.25
C GLU A 455 -10.21 27.52 -30.54
N GLU A 456 -11.36 28.17 -30.76
CA GLU A 456 -11.73 29.41 -30.09
C GLU A 456 -11.94 29.19 -28.58
N TRP A 457 -12.54 28.06 -28.19
CA TRP A 457 -12.67 27.66 -26.79
C TRP A 457 -11.31 27.43 -26.12
N LEU A 458 -10.40 26.71 -26.78
CA LEU A 458 -9.04 26.48 -26.26
C LEU A 458 -8.25 27.79 -26.12
N HIS A 459 -8.32 28.65 -27.13
CA HIS A 459 -7.69 29.97 -27.06
C HIS A 459 -8.27 30.83 -25.93
N PHE A 460 -9.58 30.77 -25.71
CA PHE A 460 -10.24 31.44 -24.59
C PHE A 460 -9.76 30.89 -23.24
N ALA A 461 -9.75 29.57 -23.06
CA ALA A 461 -9.34 28.93 -21.81
C ALA A 461 -7.91 29.34 -21.41
N ALA A 462 -6.97 29.34 -22.36
CA ALA A 462 -5.58 29.75 -22.16
C ALA A 462 -5.42 31.25 -21.81
N HIS A 463 -6.24 32.13 -22.40
CA HIS A 463 -6.12 33.60 -22.28
C HIS A 463 -7.30 34.24 -21.54
N SER A 464 -7.90 33.51 -20.60
CA SER A 464 -9.07 33.96 -19.82
C SER A 464 -8.69 34.81 -18.60
N GLY A 465 -7.46 34.68 -18.10
CA GLY A 465 -7.02 35.33 -16.85
C GLY A 465 -7.69 34.79 -15.58
N MET A 466 -8.48 33.72 -15.68
CA MET A 466 -9.14 33.07 -14.55
C MET A 466 -8.11 32.46 -13.58
N LYS A 467 -8.46 32.35 -12.30
CA LYS A 467 -7.62 31.75 -11.25
C LYS A 467 -8.37 30.63 -10.53
N GLY A 468 -7.62 29.67 -9.97
CA GLY A 468 -8.19 28.61 -9.13
C GLY A 468 -9.16 27.68 -9.86
N ALA A 469 -10.28 27.35 -9.21
CA ALA A 469 -11.22 26.33 -9.66
C ALA A 469 -11.92 26.67 -11.00
N ALA A 470 -12.18 27.94 -11.30
CA ALA A 470 -12.79 28.35 -12.57
C ALA A 470 -11.84 28.14 -13.77
N ARG A 471 -10.53 28.37 -13.57
CA ARG A 471 -9.51 28.07 -14.58
C ARG A 471 -9.40 26.57 -14.83
N GLN A 472 -9.33 25.78 -13.75
CA GLN A 472 -9.28 24.32 -13.86
C GLN A 472 -10.53 23.76 -14.55
N LEU A 473 -11.71 24.32 -14.28
CA LEU A 473 -12.95 23.94 -14.95
C LEU A 473 -12.87 24.19 -16.47
N ALA A 474 -12.37 25.37 -16.88
CA ALA A 474 -12.25 25.71 -18.30
C ALA A 474 -11.21 24.84 -19.03
N GLU A 475 -10.02 24.64 -18.44
CA GLU A 475 -8.93 23.86 -19.04
C GLU A 475 -9.25 22.37 -19.19
N ASN A 476 -10.07 21.81 -18.30
CA ASN A 476 -10.48 20.41 -18.33
C ASN A 476 -11.79 20.17 -19.09
N SER A 477 -12.40 21.21 -19.64
CA SER A 477 -13.63 21.11 -20.41
C SER A 477 -13.37 21.19 -21.92
N ALA A 478 -14.05 20.34 -22.69
CA ALA A 478 -13.98 20.32 -24.15
C ALA A 478 -15.24 20.93 -24.78
N PHE A 479 -15.06 21.64 -25.89
CA PHE A 479 -16.15 22.28 -26.62
C PHE A 479 -17.01 21.24 -27.35
N VAL A 480 -18.32 21.29 -27.14
CA VAL A 480 -19.30 20.41 -27.81
C VAL A 480 -20.16 21.20 -28.80
N GLY A 481 -20.51 22.45 -28.49
CA GLY A 481 -21.22 23.32 -29.41
C GLY A 481 -21.70 24.63 -28.76
N ALA A 482 -22.10 25.59 -29.57
CA ALA A 482 -22.67 26.87 -29.11
C ALA A 482 -23.86 27.29 -29.98
N GLY A 483 -24.96 27.74 -29.36
CA GLY A 483 -26.16 28.23 -30.05
C GLY A 483 -27.19 28.82 -29.08
N GLU A 484 -28.00 29.78 -29.55
CA GLU A 484 -29.12 30.38 -28.79
C GLU A 484 -28.76 30.89 -27.37
N GLY A 485 -27.56 31.44 -27.17
CA GLY A 485 -27.13 31.89 -25.84
C GLY A 485 -26.65 30.78 -24.90
N VAL A 486 -26.54 29.54 -25.38
CA VAL A 486 -26.09 28.37 -24.62
C VAL A 486 -24.74 27.88 -25.14
N LEU A 487 -23.78 27.69 -24.23
CA LEU A 487 -22.50 27.06 -24.50
C LEU A 487 -22.52 25.63 -23.94
N LYS A 488 -22.36 24.64 -24.80
CA LYS A 488 -22.29 23.22 -24.43
C LYS A 488 -20.84 22.79 -24.34
N LEU A 489 -20.46 22.34 -23.15
CA LEU A 489 -19.12 21.82 -22.85
C LEU A 489 -19.24 20.37 -22.36
N SER A 490 -18.19 19.58 -22.53
CA SER A 490 -18.05 18.28 -21.89
C SER A 490 -16.96 18.35 -20.84
N LEU A 491 -17.12 17.60 -19.76
CA LEU A 491 -16.16 17.49 -18.67
C LEU A 491 -16.08 16.03 -18.25
N ASP A 492 -14.87 15.52 -18.05
CA ASP A 492 -14.66 14.17 -17.55
C ASP A 492 -15.26 14.02 -16.13
N ALA A 493 -15.85 12.86 -15.84
CA ALA A 493 -16.49 12.55 -14.56
C ALA A 493 -15.53 12.71 -13.36
N GLY A 494 -14.22 12.56 -13.57
CA GLY A 494 -13.20 12.80 -12.56
C GLY A 494 -13.11 14.26 -12.11
N PHE A 495 -13.62 15.21 -12.89
CA PHE A 495 -13.56 16.65 -12.62
C PHE A 495 -14.92 17.26 -12.26
N ASP A 496 -15.96 16.44 -12.02
CA ASP A 496 -17.29 16.95 -11.69
C ASP A 496 -17.33 17.81 -10.42
N TYR A 497 -16.38 17.62 -9.49
CA TYR A 497 -16.23 18.47 -8.31
C TYR A 497 -15.90 19.94 -8.64
N LEU A 498 -15.38 20.22 -9.84
CA LEU A 498 -15.12 21.58 -10.32
C LEU A 498 -16.39 22.30 -10.80
N ARG A 499 -17.50 21.59 -11.01
CA ARG A 499 -18.82 22.16 -11.38
C ARG A 499 -19.51 22.81 -10.17
N SER A 500 -18.78 23.58 -9.38
CA SER A 500 -19.35 24.35 -8.28
C SER A 500 -20.10 25.57 -8.81
N ALA A 501 -21.17 25.98 -8.13
CA ALA A 501 -21.93 27.18 -8.50
C ALA A 501 -21.04 28.43 -8.58
N LYS A 502 -19.99 28.50 -7.74
CA LYS A 502 -19.01 29.59 -7.74
C LYS A 502 -18.13 29.57 -8.99
N SER A 503 -17.60 28.41 -9.36
CA SER A 503 -16.74 28.24 -10.55
C SER A 503 -17.50 28.52 -11.84
N LEU A 504 -18.77 28.10 -11.92
CA LEU A 504 -19.65 28.41 -13.04
C LEU A 504 -19.97 29.89 -13.13
N ALA A 505 -20.25 30.54 -11.99
CA ALA A 505 -20.49 31.98 -11.96
C ALA A 505 -19.26 32.78 -12.41
N GLU A 506 -18.06 32.41 -11.97
CA GLU A 506 -16.80 33.04 -12.39
C GLU A 506 -16.51 32.82 -13.88
N LEU A 507 -16.77 31.61 -14.40
CA LEU A 507 -16.62 31.29 -15.83
C LEU A 507 -17.58 32.12 -16.68
N THR A 508 -18.86 32.14 -16.33
CA THR A 508 -19.90 32.89 -17.05
C THR A 508 -19.66 34.40 -16.95
N ALA A 509 -19.20 34.92 -15.80
CA ALA A 509 -18.83 36.33 -15.65
C ALA A 509 -17.63 36.71 -16.55
N THR A 510 -16.65 35.83 -16.67
CA THR A 510 -15.48 36.05 -17.54
C THR A 510 -15.86 36.00 -19.02
N LEU A 511 -16.76 35.07 -19.40
CA LEU A 511 -17.34 35.02 -20.74
C LEU A 511 -18.14 36.30 -21.04
N ALA A 512 -18.97 36.77 -20.10
CA ALA A 512 -19.73 38.00 -20.23
C ALA A 512 -18.84 39.24 -20.39
N ALA A 513 -17.75 39.32 -19.62
CA ALA A 513 -16.80 40.43 -19.70
C ALA A 513 -16.07 40.50 -21.05
N LYS A 514 -15.75 39.35 -21.65
CA LYS A 514 -14.99 39.27 -22.91
C LYS A 514 -15.86 39.34 -24.16
N PHE A 515 -17.10 38.87 -24.07
CA PHE A 515 -17.99 38.70 -25.23
C PHE A 515 -19.29 39.51 -25.13
N GLY A 516 -19.51 40.27 -24.06
CA GLY A 516 -20.65 41.19 -23.90
C GLY A 516 -21.98 40.51 -23.58
N ALA A 517 -22.05 39.18 -23.58
CA ALA A 517 -23.23 38.40 -23.21
C ALA A 517 -22.83 37.23 -22.30
N ALA A 518 -23.64 36.94 -21.27
CA ALA A 518 -23.43 35.83 -20.36
C ALA A 518 -24.14 34.57 -20.90
N PRO A 519 -23.43 33.62 -21.54
CA PRO A 519 -24.06 32.40 -22.01
C PRO A 519 -24.46 31.50 -20.84
N SER A 520 -25.55 30.75 -21.01
CA SER A 520 -25.85 29.62 -20.12
C SER A 520 -24.89 28.48 -20.46
N VAL A 521 -24.10 28.02 -19.50
CA VAL A 521 -23.13 26.92 -19.70
C VAL A 521 -23.78 25.61 -19.28
N VAL A 522 -23.93 24.67 -20.21
CA VAL A 522 -24.51 23.34 -19.99
C VAL A 522 -23.44 22.29 -20.21
N PHE A 523 -23.36 21.32 -19.30
CA PHE A 523 -22.44 20.19 -19.39
C PHE A 523 -23.20 18.92 -19.69
N ASP A 524 -23.21 18.48 -20.95
CA ASP A 524 -23.94 17.29 -21.41
C ASP A 524 -22.95 16.20 -21.86
N HIS A 525 -22.94 15.10 -21.10
CA HIS A 525 -22.49 13.75 -21.50
C HIS A 525 -21.01 13.54 -21.93
N PRO A 526 -20.53 12.26 -22.01
CA PRO A 526 -19.11 11.93 -21.87
C PRO A 526 -18.29 12.46 -23.04
N VAL A 527 -17.02 12.77 -22.76
CA VAL A 527 -16.00 13.34 -23.66
C VAL A 527 -16.27 12.97 -25.13
N GLY A 528 -16.81 13.94 -25.89
CA GLY A 528 -16.88 13.86 -27.34
C GLY A 528 -15.49 14.02 -27.96
N GLU A 529 -15.38 13.80 -29.27
CA GLU A 529 -14.14 13.76 -30.08
C GLU A 529 -13.22 15.02 -30.03
N SER A 530 -13.53 16.02 -29.20
CA SER A 530 -12.78 17.27 -29.07
C SER A 530 -11.78 17.24 -27.89
N GLU A 531 -10.53 17.56 -28.21
CA GLU A 531 -9.40 17.60 -27.26
C GLU A 531 -9.57 18.74 -26.22
N THR A 532 -9.26 18.47 -24.95
CA THR A 532 -9.19 19.51 -23.90
C THR A 532 -7.85 20.25 -23.93
N LEU A 533 -7.78 21.45 -23.34
CA LEU A 533 -6.52 22.20 -23.26
C LEU A 533 -5.44 21.44 -22.46
N GLN A 534 -5.85 20.71 -21.43
CA GLN A 534 -4.95 19.85 -20.66
C GLN A 534 -4.40 18.70 -21.51
N GLN A 535 -5.22 18.02 -22.31
CA GLN A 535 -4.76 16.97 -23.22
C GLN A 535 -3.77 17.51 -24.26
N ARG A 536 -4.06 18.68 -24.85
CA ARG A 536 -3.16 19.33 -25.81
C ARG A 536 -1.83 19.75 -25.19
N SER A 537 -1.87 20.40 -24.02
CA SER A 537 -0.65 20.82 -23.32
C SER A 537 0.21 19.65 -22.84
N HIS A 538 -0.40 18.50 -22.51
CA HIS A 538 0.32 17.28 -22.17
C HIS A 538 0.96 16.66 -23.42
N ARG A 539 0.26 16.67 -24.56
CA ARG A 539 0.81 16.19 -25.84
C ARG A 539 1.97 17.06 -26.31
N GLU A 540 1.82 18.38 -26.26
CA GLU A 540 2.89 19.33 -26.63
C GLU A 540 4.11 19.20 -25.72
N ARG A 541 3.93 18.99 -24.40
CA ARG A 541 5.03 18.69 -23.48
C ARG A 541 5.72 17.37 -23.80
N ASN A 542 4.96 16.30 -24.06
CA ASN A 542 5.54 15.00 -24.43
C ASN A 542 6.33 15.07 -25.73
N ILE A 543 5.84 15.81 -26.73
CA ILE A 543 6.54 16.04 -28.00
C ILE A 543 7.84 16.82 -27.74
N ARG A 544 7.80 17.88 -26.94
CA ARG A 544 8.98 18.69 -26.60
C ARG A 544 10.01 17.86 -25.83
N GLN A 545 9.58 17.09 -24.83
CA GLN A 545 10.44 16.21 -24.06
C GLN A 545 11.10 15.13 -24.95
N SER A 546 10.34 14.48 -25.83
CA SER A 546 10.89 13.49 -26.76
C SER A 546 11.92 14.11 -27.71
N ALA A 547 11.67 15.33 -28.20
CA ALA A 547 12.62 16.06 -29.04
C ALA A 547 13.88 16.47 -28.28
N ASP A 548 13.76 16.87 -27.01
CA ASP A 548 14.89 17.22 -26.16
C ASP A 548 15.74 15.99 -25.80
N GLU A 549 15.10 14.84 -25.56
CA GLU A 549 15.77 13.54 -25.36
C GLU A 549 16.50 13.08 -26.62
N GLU A 550 15.87 13.19 -27.79
CA GLU A 550 16.49 12.84 -29.07
C GLU A 550 17.67 13.77 -29.40
N ASN A 551 17.55 15.07 -29.16
CA ASN A 551 18.65 16.03 -29.31
C ASN A 551 19.81 15.75 -28.36
N PHE A 552 19.52 15.38 -27.10
CA PHE A 552 20.55 15.00 -26.13
C PHE A 552 21.28 13.72 -26.54
N MET A 553 20.56 12.70 -27.00
CA MET A 553 21.12 11.44 -27.47
C MET A 553 21.92 11.58 -28.78
N ASN A 554 21.55 12.55 -29.62
CA ASN A 554 22.27 12.90 -30.84
C ASN A 554 23.47 13.84 -30.61
N ASN A 555 23.71 14.28 -29.36
CA ASN A 555 24.84 15.14 -29.05
C ASN A 555 26.18 14.36 -29.17
N PRO A 556 27.16 14.85 -29.95
CA PRO A 556 28.44 14.16 -30.17
C PRO A 556 29.23 13.85 -28.89
N ASP A 557 29.14 14.70 -27.88
CA ASP A 557 29.87 14.51 -26.61
C ASP A 557 29.17 13.46 -25.72
N VAL A 558 27.84 13.42 -25.74
CA VAL A 558 27.05 12.38 -25.07
C VAL A 558 27.31 11.00 -25.71
N GLN A 559 27.34 10.93 -27.04
CA GLN A 559 27.69 9.70 -27.75
C GLN A 559 29.11 9.21 -27.44
N ARG A 560 30.09 10.13 -27.31
CA ARG A 560 31.44 9.77 -26.86
C ARG A 560 31.45 9.23 -25.43
N LEU A 561 30.72 9.85 -24.50
CA LEU A 561 30.63 9.37 -23.12
C LEU A 561 30.01 7.96 -23.03
N ILE A 562 28.97 7.71 -23.83
CA ILE A 562 28.32 6.38 -23.89
C ILE A 562 29.28 5.35 -24.52
N GLN A 563 29.90 5.66 -25.66
CA GLN A 563 30.74 4.71 -26.40
C GLN A 563 32.12 4.45 -25.77
N GLN A 564 32.78 5.48 -25.22
CA GLN A 564 34.15 5.38 -24.70
C GLN A 564 34.20 5.10 -23.20
N HIS A 565 33.21 5.58 -22.44
CA HIS A 565 33.21 5.49 -20.98
C HIS A 565 32.07 4.62 -20.43
N GLY A 566 31.25 4.01 -21.29
CA GLY A 566 30.16 3.12 -20.87
C GLY A 566 29.07 3.83 -20.07
N ALA A 567 28.95 5.17 -20.20
CA ALA A 567 27.96 5.95 -19.50
C ALA A 567 26.54 5.52 -19.92
N ARG A 568 25.59 5.55 -18.96
CA ARG A 568 24.17 5.29 -19.21
C ARG A 568 23.37 6.52 -18.85
N LEU A 569 22.45 6.91 -19.72
CA LEU A 569 21.46 7.93 -19.41
C LEU A 569 20.50 7.37 -18.36
N VAL A 570 20.23 8.16 -17.31
CA VAL A 570 19.19 7.83 -16.34
C VAL A 570 17.84 8.19 -16.99
N PRO A 571 16.88 7.26 -17.08
CA PRO A 571 15.54 7.56 -17.60
C PRO A 571 14.92 8.74 -16.82
N ASP A 572 14.20 9.62 -17.52
CA ASP A 572 13.51 10.79 -16.96
C ASP A 572 14.42 11.89 -16.34
N SER A 573 15.74 11.85 -16.56
CA SER A 573 16.66 12.88 -16.02
C SER A 573 16.77 14.15 -16.88
N ILE A 574 16.19 14.15 -18.08
CA ILE A 574 16.24 15.30 -19.00
C ILE A 574 15.04 16.19 -18.68
N ARG A 575 15.33 17.40 -18.19
CA ARG A 575 14.30 18.38 -17.82
C ARG A 575 14.46 19.66 -18.65
N PRO A 576 13.36 20.28 -19.11
CA PRO A 576 13.40 21.59 -19.75
C PRO A 576 13.95 22.63 -18.77
N PHE A 577 14.75 23.58 -19.26
CA PHE A 577 15.27 24.67 -18.43
C PHE A 577 14.19 25.67 -17.96
N ASP A 578 12.99 25.61 -18.57
CA ASP A 578 11.88 26.54 -18.33
C ASP A 578 10.87 26.05 -17.27
N GLU A 579 11.11 24.90 -16.60
CA GLU A 579 10.35 24.37 -15.45
C GLU A 579 11.23 24.32 -14.18
#